data_AF-A0AAW7M5I5-F1
#
_entry.id   AF-A0AAW7M5I5-F1
#
_cell.length_a   1.000
_cell.length_b   1.000
_cell.length_c   1.000
_cell.angle_alpha   90.00
_cell.angle_beta   90.00
_cell.angle_gamma   90.00
#
_symmetry.space_group_name_H-M   'P 1'
#
loop_
_entity.id
_entity.type
_entity.pdbx_description
1 polymer ?
#
loop_
_entity_poly.entity_id
_entity_poly.type
_entity_poly.pdbx_seq_one_letter_code
_entity_poly.pdbx_strand_id
1 'polypeptide(L)'
;MELARGRKVEIKNNQIYYVLMKNGEKIYLPVEAVHQAEKNGISWHTIWNRIHNLDHTVDQALTQSFTEKGVDDLIEEATLKRLHDEERERLARIEKRKEAKLREKKPYLFKVQQKHTRGKWCSYLMANDIFPKVNQ
;
A
#
# COMPACT_ATOMS: atom_id res chain seq x y z
N MET A 1 38.84 4.02 5.75
CA MET A 1 37.45 3.72 5.34
C MET A 1 37.05 4.75 4.33
N GLU A 2 36.81 4.37 3.08
CA GLU A 2 36.24 5.30 2.10
C GLU A 2 34.76 5.47 2.40
N LEU A 3 34.30 6.72 2.51
CA LEU A 3 32.89 7.04 2.67
C LEU A 3 32.20 6.96 1.31
N ALA A 4 31.07 6.28 1.24
CA ALA A 4 30.32 6.17 0.01
C ALA A 4 29.77 7.53 -0.42
N ARG A 5 30.06 7.91 -1.68
CA ARG A 5 29.63 9.19 -2.27
C ARG A 5 28.09 9.27 -2.28
N GLY A 6 27.56 10.43 -1.90
CA GLY A 6 26.11 10.72 -1.93
C GLY A 6 25.32 10.30 -0.67
N ARG A 7 25.95 9.69 0.34
CA ARG A 7 25.29 9.38 1.62
C ARG A 7 25.48 10.53 2.61
N LYS A 8 24.42 10.93 3.33
CA LYS A 8 24.53 11.95 4.39
C LYS A 8 25.20 11.34 5.63
N VAL A 9 26.17 12.05 6.18
CA VAL A 9 26.99 11.58 7.30
C VAL A 9 26.89 12.58 8.45
N GLU A 10 26.69 12.08 9.67
CA GLU A 10 26.79 12.86 10.90
C GLU A 10 27.78 12.17 11.86
N ILE A 11 28.55 12.98 12.61
CA ILE A 11 29.51 12.49 13.59
C ILE A 11 28.89 12.66 14.98
N LYS A 12 28.80 11.58 15.74
CA LYS A 12 28.34 11.60 17.14
C LYS A 12 29.24 10.71 17.98
N ASN A 13 29.62 11.16 19.18
CA ASN A 13 30.41 10.39 20.13
C ASN A 13 31.68 9.74 19.53
N ASN A 14 32.40 10.49 18.68
CA ASN A 14 33.58 10.02 17.97
C ASN A 14 33.36 8.84 17.00
N GLN A 15 32.10 8.52 16.69
CA GLN A 15 31.70 7.54 15.69
C GLN A 15 30.99 8.22 14.53
N ILE A 16 31.16 7.65 13.34
CA ILE A 16 30.58 8.17 12.10
C ILE A 16 29.29 7.39 11.80
N TYR A 17 28.20 8.09 11.53
CA TYR A 17 26.91 7.51 11.20
C TYR A 17 26.41 7.97 9.82
N TYR A 18 25.82 7.05 9.05
CA TYR A 18 24.95 7.38 7.94
C TYR A 18 23.57 7.80 8.47
N VAL A 19 23.01 8.87 7.91
CA VAL A 19 21.69 9.40 8.33
C VAL A 19 20.65 9.05 7.29
N LEU A 20 19.61 8.34 7.73
CA LEU A 20 18.41 8.04 6.96
C LEU A 20 17.21 8.77 7.56
N MET A 21 16.27 9.17 6.70
CA MET A 21 15.04 9.85 7.11
C MET A 21 13.87 8.90 6.87
N LYS A 22 13.17 8.47 7.93
CA LYS A 22 11.96 7.65 7.82
C LYS A 22 10.81 8.36 8.52
N ASN A 23 9.71 8.64 7.81
CA ASN A 23 8.51 9.28 8.37
C ASN A 23 8.78 10.57 9.19
N GLY A 24 9.83 11.32 8.85
CA GLY A 24 10.24 12.53 9.56
C GLY A 24 11.25 12.31 10.71
N GLU A 25 11.51 11.05 11.08
CA GLU A 25 12.48 10.68 12.10
C GLU A 25 13.86 10.38 11.49
N LYS A 26 14.92 10.84 12.16
CA LYS A 26 16.31 10.57 11.79
C LYS A 26 16.77 9.24 12.38
N ILE A 27 17.10 8.30 11.50
CA ILE A 27 17.69 7.00 11.86
C ILE A 27 19.21 7.07 11.63
N TYR A 28 19.98 6.66 12.64
CA TYR A 28 21.45 6.67 12.61
C TYR A 28 21.99 5.26 12.39
N LEU A 29 22.76 5.06 11.32
CA LEU A 29 23.39 3.78 10.99
C LEU A 29 24.91 3.88 11.20
N PRO A 30 25.52 3.08 12.08
CA PRO A 30 26.97 3.09 12.24
C PRO A 30 27.67 2.73 10.92
N VAL A 31 28.58 3.58 10.44
CA VAL A 31 29.30 3.35 9.17
C VAL A 31 30.06 2.03 9.20
N GLU A 32 30.67 1.70 10.35
CA GLU A 32 31.43 0.48 10.52
C GLU A 32 30.58 -0.77 10.35
N ALA A 33 29.39 -0.81 10.96
CA ALA A 33 28.46 -1.92 10.83
C ALA A 33 27.91 -2.06 9.40
N VAL A 34 27.66 -0.94 8.72
CA VAL A 34 27.24 -0.94 7.30
C VAL A 34 28.33 -1.51 6.39
N HIS A 35 29.59 -1.13 6.59
CA HIS A 35 30.69 -1.68 5.80
C HIS A 35 30.94 -3.17 6.07
N GLN A 36 30.73 -3.63 7.31
CA GLN A 36 30.76 -5.06 7.63
C GLN A 36 29.62 -5.80 6.90
N ALA A 37 28.41 -5.24 6.90
CA ALA A 37 27.28 -5.81 6.17
C ALA A 37 27.53 -5.87 4.64
N GLU A 38 28.12 -4.82 4.05
CA GLU A 38 28.51 -4.79 2.64
C GLU A 38 29.56 -5.86 2.32
N LYS A 39 30.55 -6.08 3.20
CA LYS A 39 31.52 -7.18 3.08
C LYS A 39 30.86 -8.56 3.18
N ASN A 40 29.81 -8.67 4.00
CA ASN A 40 29.02 -9.90 4.15
C ASN A 40 28.00 -10.10 3.01
N GLY A 41 27.99 -9.23 1.99
CA GLY A 41 27.14 -9.35 0.81
C GLY A 41 25.78 -8.65 0.90
N ILE A 42 25.51 -7.90 1.98
CA ILE A 42 24.27 -7.12 2.12
C ILE A 42 24.50 -5.73 1.53
N SER A 43 23.84 -5.44 0.40
CA SER A 43 23.98 -4.15 -0.26
C SER A 43 23.30 -3.01 0.53
N TRP A 44 23.79 -1.78 0.37
CA TRP A 44 23.15 -0.59 0.91
C TRP A 44 21.68 -0.44 0.51
N HIS A 45 21.34 -0.79 -0.74
CA HIS A 45 19.96 -0.77 -1.22
C HIS A 45 19.07 -1.74 -0.42
N THR A 46 19.60 -2.92 -0.10
CA THR A 46 18.92 -3.91 0.74
C THR A 46 18.68 -3.37 2.15
N ILE A 47 19.68 -2.75 2.77
CA ILE A 47 19.57 -2.11 4.09
C ILE A 47 18.50 -1.01 4.07
N TRP A 48 18.51 -0.18 3.02
CA TRP A 48 17.54 0.90 2.85
C TRP A 48 16.10 0.38 2.68
N ASN A 49 15.88 -0.59 1.78
CA ASN A 49 14.57 -1.21 1.56
C ASN A 49 14.03 -1.86 2.84
N ARG A 50 14.89 -2.52 3.63
CA ARG A 50 14.50 -3.14 4.90
C ARG A 50 13.96 -2.12 5.90
N ILE A 51 14.63 -0.97 6.00
CA ILE A 51 14.24 0.11 6.92
C ILE A 51 12.96 0.80 6.44
N HIS A 52 12.82 1.04 5.13
CA HIS A 52 11.74 1.84 4.57
C HIS A 52 10.47 1.07 4.22
N ASN A 53 10.59 -0.13 3.64
CA ASN A 53 9.46 -0.88 3.08
C ASN A 53 9.05 -2.07 3.96
N LEU A 54 9.99 -2.65 4.72
CA LEU A 54 9.76 -3.85 5.53
C LEU A 54 9.69 -3.55 7.04
N ASP A 55 9.83 -2.29 7.45
CA ASP A 55 9.80 -1.85 8.85
C ASP A 55 10.78 -2.57 9.79
N HIS A 56 11.92 -3.04 9.27
CA HIS A 56 12.95 -3.69 10.09
C HIS A 56 13.68 -2.68 10.99
N THR A 57 14.06 -3.12 12.18
CA THR A 57 14.98 -2.40 13.07
C THR A 57 16.38 -2.31 12.45
N VAL A 58 17.18 -1.30 12.82
CA VAL A 58 18.55 -1.12 12.29
C VAL A 58 19.40 -2.38 12.43
N ASP A 59 19.32 -3.05 13.59
CA ASP A 59 20.07 -4.27 13.85
C ASP A 59 19.63 -5.42 12.91
N GLN A 60 18.32 -5.65 12.80
CA GLN A 60 17.74 -6.62 11.88
C GLN A 60 18.11 -6.34 10.42
N ALA A 61 18.13 -5.07 10.03
CA ALA A 61 18.47 -4.66 8.67
C ALA A 61 19.91 -5.03 8.28
N LEU A 62 20.83 -5.03 9.26
CA LEU A 62 22.26 -5.31 9.07
C LEU A 62 22.63 -6.77 9.24
N THR A 63 21.94 -7.52 10.11
CA THR A 63 22.31 -8.91 10.45
C THR A 63 21.51 -9.96 9.71
N GLN A 64 20.24 -9.70 9.37
CA GLN A 64 19.44 -10.71 8.68
C GLN A 64 20.07 -11.03 7.33
N SER A 65 20.46 -12.29 7.13
CA SER A 65 20.75 -12.83 5.80
C SER A 65 19.52 -12.64 4.92
N PHE A 66 19.69 -12.65 3.59
CA PHE A 66 18.58 -12.56 2.65
C PHE A 66 17.56 -13.66 2.98
N THR A 67 16.49 -13.32 3.70
CA THR A 67 15.33 -14.19 3.82
C THR A 67 14.70 -14.22 2.45
N GLU A 68 14.61 -15.42 1.90
CA GLU A 68 14.01 -15.77 0.62
C GLU A 68 12.51 -15.43 0.60
N LYS A 69 12.14 -14.16 0.77
CA LYS A 69 11.02 -13.70 -0.03
C LYS A 69 11.59 -13.54 -1.42
N GLY A 70 11.51 -14.63 -2.19
CA GLY A 70 12.15 -14.77 -3.47
C GLY A 70 11.75 -13.65 -4.41
N VAL A 71 12.55 -13.41 -5.44
CA VAL A 71 12.12 -12.57 -6.58
C VAL A 71 10.77 -13.07 -7.11
N ASP A 72 10.53 -14.38 -6.99
CA ASP A 72 9.27 -15.06 -7.32
C ASP A 72 8.07 -14.56 -6.49
N ASP A 73 8.22 -14.33 -5.18
CA ASP A 73 7.14 -13.80 -4.32
C ASP A 73 6.73 -12.39 -4.75
N LEU A 74 7.70 -11.54 -5.11
CA LEU A 74 7.44 -10.19 -5.60
C LEU A 74 6.77 -10.22 -6.99
N ILE A 75 7.17 -11.15 -7.86
CA ILE A 75 6.54 -11.38 -9.15
C ILE A 75 5.10 -11.86 -8.94
N GLU A 76 4.86 -12.76 -7.99
CA GLU A 76 3.55 -13.31 -7.67
C GLU A 76 2.61 -12.26 -7.07
N GLU A 77 3.09 -11.42 -6.15
CA GLU A 77 2.32 -10.27 -5.66
C GLU A 77 1.95 -9.30 -6.80
N ALA A 78 2.89 -9.03 -7.70
CA ALA A 78 2.66 -8.16 -8.84
C ALA A 78 1.66 -8.76 -9.86
N THR A 79 1.72 -10.07 -10.11
CA THR A 79 0.78 -10.76 -11.02
C THR A 79 -0.62 -10.81 -10.40
N LEU A 80 -0.74 -11.13 -9.10
CA LEU A 80 -2.01 -11.11 -8.36
C LEU A 80 -2.67 -9.73 -8.40
N LYS A 81 -1.89 -8.67 -8.21
CA LYS A 81 -2.40 -7.30 -8.28
C LYS A 81 -2.96 -6.98 -9.67
N ARG A 82 -2.26 -7.37 -10.74
CA ARG A 82 -2.74 -7.18 -12.12
C ARG A 82 -4.05 -7.92 -12.38
N LEU A 83 -4.13 -9.19 -11.97
CA LEU A 83 -5.35 -10.00 -12.11
C LEU A 83 -6.54 -9.38 -11.36
N HIS A 84 -6.31 -8.86 -10.16
CA HIS A 84 -7.34 -8.18 -9.38
C HIS A 84 -7.82 -6.90 -10.07
N ASP A 85 -6.90 -6.12 -10.66
CA ASP A 85 -7.23 -4.91 -11.40
C ASP A 85 -8.06 -5.24 -12.66
N GLU A 86 -7.67 -6.26 -13.42
CA GLU A 86 -8.40 -6.74 -14.58
C GLU A 86 -9.82 -7.22 -14.25
N GLU A 87 -9.98 -7.95 -13.13
CA GLU A 87 -11.30 -8.42 -12.69
C GLU A 87 -12.18 -7.24 -12.24
N ARG A 88 -11.62 -6.25 -11.55
CA ARG A 88 -12.34 -5.01 -11.20
C ARG A 88 -12.86 -4.28 -12.45
N GLU A 89 -12.01 -4.13 -13.46
CA GLU A 89 -12.41 -3.51 -14.74
C GLU A 89 -13.46 -4.34 -15.48
N ARG A 90 -13.36 -5.67 -15.44
CA ARG A 90 -14.36 -6.58 -16.02
C ARG A 90 -15.72 -6.44 -15.33
N LEU A 91 -15.74 -6.43 -14.00
CA LEU A 91 -16.97 -6.23 -13.22
C LEU A 91 -17.60 -4.87 -13.51
N ALA A 92 -16.80 -3.80 -13.56
CA ALA A 92 -17.27 -2.47 -13.92
C ALA A 92 -17.89 -2.42 -15.34
N ARG A 93 -17.28 -3.12 -16.31
CA ARG A 93 -17.84 -3.27 -17.67
C ARG A 93 -19.18 -4.01 -17.68
N ILE A 94 -19.29 -5.08 -16.89
CA ILE A 94 -20.54 -5.85 -16.76
C ILE A 94 -21.63 -4.99 -16.14
N GLU A 95 -21.32 -4.25 -15.08
CA GLU A 95 -22.26 -3.37 -14.39
C GLU A 95 -22.76 -2.25 -15.29
N LYS A 96 -21.86 -1.57 -16.00
CA LYS A 96 -22.21 -0.54 -16.99
C LYS A 96 -23.12 -1.09 -18.10
N ARG A 97 -22.86 -2.32 -18.59
CA ARG A 97 -23.73 -2.98 -19.58
C ARG A 97 -25.10 -3.32 -19.01
N LYS A 98 -25.18 -3.80 -17.76
CA LYS A 98 -26.45 -4.08 -17.08
C LYS A 98 -27.25 -2.81 -16.91
N GLU A 99 -26.63 -1.72 -16.49
CA GLU A 99 -27.26 -0.41 -16.33
C GLU A 99 -27.76 0.15 -17.67
N ALA A 100 -26.95 0.09 -18.73
CA ALA A 100 -27.36 0.53 -20.07
C ALA A 100 -28.58 -0.26 -20.57
N LYS A 101 -28.56 -1.59 -20.45
CA LYS A 101 -29.72 -2.44 -20.79
C LYS A 101 -30.94 -2.11 -19.95
N LEU A 102 -30.76 -1.80 -18.66
CA LEU A 102 -31.86 -1.41 -17.78
C LEU A 102 -32.46 -0.07 -18.23
N ARG A 103 -31.61 0.89 -18.62
CA ARG A 103 -32.03 2.20 -19.13
C ARG A 103 -32.74 2.12 -20.48
N GLU A 104 -32.31 1.23 -21.37
CA GLU A 104 -32.99 0.95 -22.64
C GLU A 104 -34.34 0.28 -22.43
N LYS A 105 -34.41 -0.76 -21.59
CA LYS A 105 -35.65 -1.50 -21.33
C LYS A 105 -36.66 -0.72 -20.51
N LYS A 106 -36.19 0.09 -19.57
CA LYS A 106 -37.02 0.83 -18.61
C LYS A 106 -36.56 2.29 -18.52
N PRO A 107 -36.66 3.07 -19.60
CA PRO A 107 -36.21 4.46 -19.62
C PRO A 107 -36.97 5.34 -18.63
N TYR A 108 -38.23 5.01 -18.36
CA TYR A 108 -39.07 5.69 -17.38
C TYR A 108 -38.52 5.60 -15.94
N LEU A 109 -37.71 4.61 -15.59
CA LEU A 109 -37.07 4.57 -14.27
C LEU A 109 -36.02 5.67 -14.10
N PHE A 110 -35.42 6.16 -15.19
CA PHE A 110 -34.32 7.13 -15.16
C PHE A 110 -34.74 8.53 -15.60
N LYS A 111 -35.81 8.64 -16.39
CA LYS A 111 -36.28 9.91 -16.97
C LYS A 111 -37.32 10.63 -16.10
N VAL A 112 -37.97 9.93 -15.18
CA VAL A 112 -39.10 10.49 -14.42
C VAL A 112 -38.58 11.33 -13.25
N GLN A 113 -38.84 12.64 -13.30
CA GLN A 113 -38.70 13.50 -12.13
C GLN A 113 -39.76 13.11 -11.09
N GLN A 114 -39.33 12.88 -9.85
CA GLN A 114 -40.24 12.56 -8.76
C GLN A 114 -41.14 13.78 -8.48
N LYS A 115 -42.47 13.64 -8.67
CA LYS A 115 -43.45 14.74 -8.51
C LYS A 115 -43.44 15.37 -7.11
N HIS A 116 -43.14 14.57 -6.09
CA HIS A 116 -43.10 15.00 -4.70
C HIS A 116 -41.76 14.63 -4.09
N THR A 117 -41.17 15.55 -3.32
CA THR A 117 -40.01 15.25 -2.49
C THR A 117 -40.38 14.23 -1.42
N ARG A 118 -39.43 13.36 -1.05
CA ARG A 118 -39.62 12.45 0.07
C ARG A 118 -39.81 13.25 1.37
N GLY A 119 -40.80 12.87 2.18
CA GLY A 119 -41.04 13.48 3.48
C GLY A 119 -39.89 13.19 4.45
N LYS A 120 -39.69 14.05 5.45
CA LYS A 120 -38.59 13.95 6.44
C LYS A 120 -38.52 12.55 7.09
N TRP A 121 -39.67 11.99 7.45
CA TRP A 121 -39.75 10.65 8.02
C TRP A 121 -39.29 9.53 7.06
N CYS A 122 -39.68 9.60 5.78
CA CYS A 122 -39.27 8.61 4.78
C CYS A 122 -37.76 8.68 4.51
N SER A 123 -37.20 9.89 4.44
CA SER A 123 -35.75 10.07 4.31
C SER A 123 -34.99 9.52 5.51
N TYR A 124 -35.51 9.72 6.73
CA TYR A 124 -34.97 9.12 7.96
C TYR A 124 -35.00 7.58 7.91
N LEU A 125 -36.08 6.98 7.41
CA LEU A 125 -36.19 5.52 7.28
C LEU A 125 -35.28 4.90 6.19
N MET A 126 -34.88 5.66 5.17
CA MET A 126 -33.91 5.17 4.16
C MET A 126 -32.47 5.34 4.61
N ALA A 127 -32.19 6.41 5.38
CA ALA A 127 -30.86 6.67 5.90
C ALA A 127 -30.48 5.71 7.04
N ASN A 128 -31.48 5.29 7.82
CA ASN A 128 -31.31 4.33 8.89
C ASN A 128 -31.84 2.98 8.41
N ASP A 129 -30.99 1.96 8.35
CA ASP A 129 -31.34 0.59 7.99
C ASP A 129 -32.18 -0.07 9.10
N ILE A 130 -33.43 0.38 9.24
CA ILE A 130 -34.35 0.05 10.34
C ILE A 130 -35.09 -1.28 10.06
N PHE A 131 -34.98 -1.83 8.85
CA PHE A 131 -35.62 -3.10 8.54
C PHE A 131 -34.87 -4.25 9.22
N PRO A 132 -35.55 -5.09 10.04
CA PRO A 132 -34.91 -6.25 10.64
C PRO A 132 -34.42 -7.18 9.54
N LYS A 133 -33.10 -7.35 9.45
CA LYS A 133 -32.50 -8.30 8.52
C LYS A 133 -32.83 -9.69 9.03
N VAL A 134 -33.56 -10.45 8.22
CA VAL A 134 -33.76 -11.87 8.48
C VAL A 134 -32.40 -12.53 8.29
N ASN A 135 -31.77 -12.96 9.38
CA ASN A 135 -30.59 -13.79 9.32
C ASN A 135 -31.02 -15.13 8.69
N GLN A 136 -30.59 -15.41 7.46
CA GLN A 136 -30.69 -16.73 6.83
C GLN A 136 -29.48 -17.58 7.20
#